data_AF-A0A7C8KGT9-F1
#
_entry.id   AF-A0A7C8KGT9-F1
#
_cell.length_a   1.000
_cell.length_b   1.000
_cell.length_c   1.000
_cell.angle_alpha   90.00
_cell.angle_beta   90.00
_cell.angle_gamma   90.00
#
_symmetry.space_group_name_H-M   'P 1'
#
loop_
_entity.id
_entity.type
_entity.pdbx_description
1 polymer ?
#
loop_
_entity_poly.entity_id
_entity_poly.type
_entity_poly.pdbx_seq_one_letter_code
_entity_poly.pdbx_strand_id
1 'polypeptide(L)'
;MYSKFILPSLMLVAQALAHQNLHQFWVNGVTPGYQVGIRMPPSNSPVTDVTSADIACNVNGSNGANVAVINASAGDTIEVQWDTSGHPGPIVHSLQGPLSSAKSASGVGDWFKIQEQNYVDGKWANEVMLANAGKFSFKLPSNLASGEYLLRSEMLALHASQTLDGAQFYIGCMQLKITGPGGNCSPTYKLPGAYKATDNNIYVSDFYYGFVPETYSAPGPAVATCVGGGGQQTTLATTTRAATTTATTTRASSTTTTVRTTTPAATTPATTPATTVRTSTTTTRAATTSASSGTGAPLYGQCGGQGWTGPTTCASGTCKYSNEWYSQCL
;
A
#
# COMPACT_ATOMS: atom_id res chain seq x y z
N MET A 1 -54.57 -29.32 4.66
CA MET A 1 -53.32 -29.76 5.31
C MET A 1 -52.22 -28.84 4.83
N TYR A 2 -51.80 -27.87 5.65
CA TYR A 2 -50.86 -26.83 5.24
C TYR A 2 -49.42 -27.35 5.25
N SER A 3 -48.80 -27.26 4.08
CA SER A 3 -47.41 -27.60 3.81
C SER A 3 -46.46 -26.64 4.55
N LYS A 4 -45.50 -27.19 5.30
CA LYS A 4 -44.40 -26.42 5.92
C LYS A 4 -43.11 -26.71 5.15
N PHE A 5 -42.77 -25.82 4.22
CA PHE A 5 -41.42 -25.73 3.69
C PHE A 5 -40.55 -24.97 4.70
N ILE A 6 -39.54 -25.63 5.24
CA ILE A 6 -38.50 -25.03 6.07
C ILE A 6 -37.40 -24.56 5.10
N LEU A 7 -37.27 -23.25 4.90
CA LEU A 7 -36.09 -22.70 4.22
C LEU A 7 -34.91 -22.73 5.19
N PRO A 8 -33.75 -23.31 4.81
CA PRO A 8 -32.54 -23.19 5.61
C PRO A 8 -31.99 -21.76 5.49
N SER A 9 -32.02 -21.01 6.59
CA SER A 9 -31.29 -19.74 6.72
C SER A 9 -29.80 -20.01 6.60
N LEU A 10 -29.22 -19.60 5.48
CA LEU A 10 -27.77 -19.56 5.27
C LEU A 10 -27.21 -18.44 6.16
N MET A 11 -26.70 -18.77 7.35
CA MET A 11 -25.92 -17.82 8.15
C MET A 11 -24.59 -17.57 7.43
N LEU A 12 -24.51 -16.44 6.72
CA LEU A 12 -23.27 -15.94 6.16
C LEU A 12 -22.42 -15.41 7.32
N VAL A 13 -21.45 -16.20 7.78
CA VAL A 13 -20.45 -15.73 8.74
C VAL A 13 -19.62 -14.67 8.03
N ALA A 14 -19.86 -13.38 8.33
CA ALA A 14 -18.99 -12.30 7.92
C ALA A 14 -17.66 -12.48 8.66
N GLN A 15 -16.66 -13.06 7.98
CA GLN A 15 -15.31 -13.03 8.49
C GLN A 15 -14.86 -11.56 8.48
N ALA A 16 -14.72 -10.97 9.66
CA ALA A 16 -14.14 -9.66 9.80
C ALA A 16 -12.64 -9.76 9.46
N LEU A 17 -12.31 -9.58 8.18
CA LEU A 17 -10.95 -9.30 7.73
C LEU A 17 -10.61 -7.89 8.24
N ALA A 18 -9.75 -7.85 9.25
CA ALA A 18 -9.44 -6.64 10.02
C ALA A 18 -8.02 -6.14 9.72
N HIS A 19 -7.06 -7.05 9.68
CA HIS A 19 -5.64 -6.76 9.44
C HIS A 19 -5.32 -6.83 7.94
N GLN A 20 -4.48 -5.93 7.43
CA GLN A 20 -4.28 -5.75 6.00
C GLN A 20 -2.81 -5.55 5.59
N ASN A 21 -2.45 -6.08 4.43
CA ASN A 21 -1.20 -5.80 3.75
C ASN A 21 -1.43 -5.21 2.36
N LEU A 22 -0.55 -4.28 1.96
CA LEU A 22 -0.40 -3.90 0.56
C LEU A 22 0.26 -5.08 -0.16
N HIS A 23 -0.38 -5.60 -1.20
CA HIS A 23 0.11 -6.80 -1.86
C HIS A 23 0.25 -6.65 -3.38
N GLN A 24 -0.28 -5.58 -3.98
CA GLN A 24 -0.12 -5.33 -5.41
C GLN A 24 -0.29 -3.86 -5.76
N PHE A 25 0.30 -3.43 -6.88
CA PHE A 25 0.06 -2.11 -7.44
C PHE A 25 0.14 -2.12 -8.97
N TRP A 26 -0.32 -1.03 -9.58
CA TRP A 26 -0.30 -0.76 -11.02
C TRP A 26 0.25 0.63 -11.29
N VAL A 27 0.95 0.78 -12.41
CA VAL A 27 1.33 2.06 -13.02
C VAL A 27 0.56 2.19 -14.32
N ASN A 28 -0.34 3.15 -14.42
CA ASN A 28 -1.26 3.35 -15.56
C ASN A 28 -1.97 2.06 -16.00
N GLY A 29 -2.44 1.26 -15.03
CA GLY A 29 -3.15 0.00 -15.29
C GLY A 29 -2.25 -1.19 -15.64
N VAL A 30 -0.92 -1.05 -15.58
CA VAL A 30 0.04 -2.16 -15.77
C VAL A 30 0.65 -2.55 -14.43
N THR A 31 0.58 -3.84 -14.06
CA THR A 31 1.13 -4.36 -12.79
C THR A 31 2.41 -5.16 -13.02
N PRO A 32 3.42 -5.03 -12.14
CA PRO A 32 4.60 -5.90 -12.15
C PRO A 32 4.29 -7.32 -11.61
N GLY A 33 3.09 -7.55 -11.05
CA GLY A 33 2.68 -8.81 -10.45
C GLY A 33 2.47 -8.71 -8.93
N TYR A 34 1.90 -9.76 -8.35
CA TYR A 34 1.63 -9.86 -6.91
C TYR A 34 2.94 -9.78 -6.10
N GLN A 35 2.99 -8.87 -5.13
CA GLN A 35 4.14 -8.57 -4.25
C GLN A 35 5.42 -8.11 -4.96
N VAL A 36 5.40 -7.94 -6.28
CA VAL A 36 6.57 -7.50 -7.04
C VAL A 36 6.77 -6.00 -6.85
N GLY A 37 7.99 -5.60 -6.47
CA GLY A 37 8.34 -4.20 -6.27
C GLY A 37 7.89 -3.61 -4.93
N ILE A 38 7.31 -4.44 -4.05
CA ILE A 38 6.86 -4.07 -2.70
C ILE A 38 7.79 -4.69 -1.65
N ARG A 39 8.18 -3.92 -0.64
CA ARG A 39 8.86 -4.39 0.56
C ARG A 39 7.81 -5.01 1.50
N MET A 40 7.60 -6.31 1.37
CA MET A 40 6.56 -7.02 2.11
C MET A 40 6.93 -7.21 3.59
N PRO A 41 6.05 -6.86 4.54
CA PRO A 41 6.21 -7.24 5.93
C PRO A 41 6.05 -8.76 6.11
N PRO A 42 6.57 -9.34 7.21
CA PRO A 42 6.48 -10.78 7.47
C PRO A 42 5.08 -11.25 7.89
N SER A 43 4.19 -10.33 8.25
CA SER A 43 2.81 -10.60 8.66
C SER A 43 1.92 -9.40 8.31
N ASN A 44 0.64 -9.48 8.64
CA ASN A 44 -0.28 -8.35 8.59
C ASN A 44 -0.44 -7.67 9.98
N SER A 45 0.48 -7.88 10.93
CA SER A 45 0.47 -7.13 12.18
C SER A 45 0.77 -5.65 11.94
N PRO A 46 0.12 -4.74 12.66
CA PRO A 46 0.34 -3.31 12.49
C PRO A 46 1.64 -2.88 13.17
N VAL A 47 2.20 -1.77 12.70
CA VAL A 47 3.14 -0.96 13.48
C VAL A 47 2.33 -0.07 14.41
N THR A 48 2.69 0.00 15.68
CA THR A 48 2.05 0.89 16.68
C THR A 48 3.03 1.91 17.27
N ASP A 49 4.30 1.55 17.39
CA ASP A 49 5.36 2.46 17.84
C ASP A 49 5.77 3.43 16.72
N VAL A 50 5.26 4.66 16.81
CA VAL A 50 5.56 5.74 15.85
C VAL A 50 6.99 6.28 15.93
N THR A 51 7.77 5.87 16.95
CA THR A 51 9.18 6.24 17.11
C THR A 51 10.13 5.21 16.49
N SER A 52 9.63 4.00 16.21
CA SER A 52 10.40 2.95 15.54
C SER A 52 10.75 3.31 14.10
N ALA A 53 11.88 2.79 13.59
CA ALA A 53 12.20 2.85 12.17
C ALA A 53 11.16 2.14 11.29
N ASP A 54 10.40 1.19 11.85
CA ASP A 54 9.36 0.45 11.14
C ASP A 54 8.20 1.37 10.70
N ILE A 55 8.02 2.55 11.30
CA ILE A 55 7.00 3.51 10.83
C ILE A 55 7.28 4.01 9.41
N ALA A 56 8.52 3.91 8.92
CA ALA A 56 8.86 4.33 7.56
C ALA A 56 8.32 3.35 6.52
N CYS A 57 8.67 2.06 6.62
CA CYS A 57 8.38 1.05 5.59
C CYS A 57 7.90 -0.31 6.14
N ASN A 58 7.39 -0.35 7.37
CA ASN A 58 7.03 -1.56 8.11
C ASN A 58 8.26 -2.40 8.52
N VAL A 59 8.01 -3.46 9.30
CA VAL A 59 9.02 -4.44 9.73
C VAL A 59 9.68 -5.08 8.51
N ASN A 60 11.01 -5.21 8.55
CA ASN A 60 11.88 -5.61 7.42
C ASN A 60 11.90 -4.63 6.23
N GLY A 61 11.15 -3.53 6.32
CA GLY A 61 11.03 -2.53 5.28
C GLY A 61 12.29 -1.72 5.03
N SER A 62 13.33 -1.83 5.87
CA SER A 62 14.60 -1.12 5.70
C SER A 62 15.54 -1.75 4.67
N ASN A 63 15.27 -2.98 4.22
CA ASN A 63 16.08 -3.67 3.23
C ASN A 63 15.30 -3.91 1.92
N GLY A 64 15.73 -3.25 0.85
CA GLY A 64 15.11 -3.34 -0.48
C GLY A 64 15.91 -4.13 -1.51
N ALA A 65 17.03 -4.77 -1.14
CA ALA A 65 18.02 -5.28 -2.09
C ALA A 65 17.44 -6.27 -3.11
N ASN A 66 16.55 -7.16 -2.63
CA ASN A 66 15.90 -8.20 -3.43
C ASN A 66 14.54 -7.79 -4.00
N VAL A 67 14.11 -6.54 -3.76
CA VAL A 67 12.87 -6.01 -4.29
C VAL A 67 13.14 -5.36 -5.65
N ALA A 68 12.25 -5.58 -6.61
CA ALA A 68 12.35 -4.98 -7.94
C ALA A 68 12.17 -3.45 -7.87
N VAL A 69 12.76 -2.71 -8.80
CA VAL A 69 12.51 -1.28 -8.98
C VAL A 69 11.63 -1.13 -10.23
N ILE A 70 10.46 -0.51 -10.07
CA ILE A 70 9.44 -0.44 -11.12
C ILE A 70 9.46 0.95 -11.76
N ASN A 71 9.47 0.99 -13.09
CA ASN A 71 9.49 2.26 -13.81
C ASN A 71 8.13 2.96 -13.70
N ALA A 72 8.16 4.28 -13.51
CA ALA A 72 7.01 5.15 -13.56
C ALA A 72 7.42 6.54 -14.10
N SER A 73 6.45 7.39 -14.38
CA SER A 73 6.65 8.77 -14.80
C SER A 73 5.90 9.74 -13.91
N ALA A 74 6.40 10.97 -13.78
CA ALA A 74 5.67 12.05 -13.15
C ALA A 74 4.29 12.22 -13.82
N GLY A 75 3.22 12.35 -13.02
CA GLY A 75 1.85 12.41 -13.52
C GLY A 75 1.16 11.05 -13.74
N ASP A 76 1.91 9.93 -13.70
CA ASP A 76 1.32 8.60 -13.83
C ASP A 76 0.30 8.33 -12.72
N THR A 77 -0.71 7.53 -13.06
CA THR A 77 -1.67 7.03 -12.08
C THR A 77 -1.12 5.77 -11.45
N ILE A 78 -1.06 5.76 -10.12
CA ILE A 78 -0.75 4.58 -9.32
C ILE A 78 -2.05 4.06 -8.74
N GLU A 79 -2.30 2.77 -8.91
CA GLU A 79 -3.34 2.05 -8.17
C GLU A 79 -2.67 1.09 -7.21
N VAL A 80 -3.01 1.15 -5.93
CA VAL A 80 -2.56 0.19 -4.91
C VAL A 80 -3.70 -0.76 -4.58
N GLN A 81 -3.39 -2.01 -4.25
CA GLN A 81 -4.35 -2.97 -3.74
C GLN A 81 -3.88 -3.55 -2.41
N TRP A 82 -4.74 -3.34 -1.41
CA TRP A 82 -4.61 -3.86 -0.07
C TRP A 82 -5.58 -5.02 0.15
N ASP A 83 -5.27 -5.86 1.12
CA ASP A 83 -6.29 -6.75 1.68
C ASP A 83 -7.49 -5.91 2.14
N THR A 84 -8.70 -6.43 1.96
CA THR A 84 -9.91 -5.74 2.40
C THR A 84 -9.95 -5.68 3.93
N SER A 85 -10.16 -4.48 4.49
CA SER A 85 -10.28 -4.28 5.93
C SER A 85 -11.55 -3.50 6.30
N GLY A 86 -12.22 -3.98 7.35
CA GLY A 86 -13.33 -3.27 8.00
C GLY A 86 -12.89 -2.14 8.94
N HIS A 87 -11.58 -1.92 9.15
CA HIS A 87 -11.11 -0.93 10.12
C HIS A 87 -11.16 0.50 9.56
N PRO A 88 -11.89 1.41 10.22
CA PRO A 88 -12.03 2.79 9.78
C PRO A 88 -10.72 3.56 9.89
N GLY A 89 -10.48 4.42 8.90
CA GLY A 89 -9.40 5.40 8.94
C GLY A 89 -8.92 5.83 7.55
N PRO A 90 -7.91 6.71 7.50
CA PRO A 90 -7.42 7.30 6.26
C PRO A 90 -6.48 6.37 5.48
N ILE A 91 -6.25 6.72 4.22
CA ILE A 91 -5.10 6.27 3.44
C ILE A 91 -4.22 7.48 3.07
N VAL A 92 -2.91 7.31 3.20
CA VAL A 92 -1.91 8.33 2.89
C VAL A 92 -0.84 7.74 1.98
N HIS A 93 -0.41 8.52 0.99
CA HIS A 93 0.73 8.17 0.15
C HIS A 93 1.81 9.25 0.21
N SER A 94 3.05 8.81 0.34
CA SER A 94 4.22 9.68 0.45
C SER A 94 5.39 9.16 -0.37
N LEU A 95 6.25 10.07 -0.82
CA LEU A 95 7.48 9.75 -1.53
C LEU A 95 8.71 10.16 -0.71
N GLN A 96 9.74 9.33 -0.81
CA GLN A 96 11.10 9.68 -0.42
C GLN A 96 11.99 9.60 -1.66
N GLY A 97 12.64 10.71 -2.00
CA GLY A 97 13.62 10.80 -3.08
C GLY A 97 13.66 12.18 -3.76
N PRO A 98 14.48 12.34 -4.81
CA PRO A 98 15.32 11.31 -5.44
C PRO A 98 16.34 10.67 -4.49
N LEU A 99 16.51 9.35 -4.59
CA LEU A 99 17.47 8.55 -3.84
C LEU A 99 18.66 8.16 -4.72
N SER A 100 19.81 7.90 -4.09
CA SER A 100 20.95 7.27 -4.78
C SER A 100 20.63 5.84 -5.21
N SER A 101 19.92 5.10 -4.36
CA SER A 101 19.29 3.83 -4.73
C SER A 101 18.10 3.52 -3.84
N ALA A 102 16.96 3.20 -4.46
CA ALA A 102 15.79 2.68 -3.77
C ALA A 102 16.02 1.29 -3.20
N LYS A 103 17.05 0.54 -3.59
CA LYS A 103 17.36 -0.78 -3.03
C LYS A 103 18.05 -0.73 -1.68
N SER A 104 18.91 0.28 -1.47
CA SER A 104 19.71 0.43 -0.24
C SER A 104 19.14 1.47 0.74
N ALA A 105 18.18 2.30 0.31
CA ALA A 105 17.54 3.27 1.19
C ALA A 105 16.72 2.55 2.28
N SER A 106 16.88 2.96 3.54
CA SER A 106 16.17 2.35 4.68
C SER A 106 14.72 2.82 4.82
N GLY A 107 14.33 3.90 4.13
CA GLY A 107 13.05 4.58 4.37
C GLY A 107 13.10 5.58 5.53
N VAL A 108 14.07 5.47 6.45
CA VAL A 108 14.23 6.46 7.51
C VAL A 108 14.73 7.77 6.92
N GLY A 109 14.08 8.88 7.26
CA GLY A 109 14.50 10.22 6.83
C GLY A 109 13.36 11.07 6.30
N ASP A 110 13.68 11.91 5.31
CA ASP A 110 12.74 12.90 4.76
C ASP A 110 11.79 12.29 3.73
N TRP A 111 10.51 12.59 3.91
CA TRP A 111 9.38 12.23 3.06
C TRP A 111 8.60 13.49 2.69
N PHE A 112 7.81 13.40 1.63
CA PHE A 112 6.77 14.38 1.32
C PHE A 112 5.47 13.66 0.96
N LYS A 113 4.35 14.14 1.52
CA LYS A 113 3.02 13.56 1.31
C LYS A 113 2.55 13.94 -0.09
N ILE A 114 2.04 13.00 -0.88
CA ILE A 114 1.56 13.27 -2.25
C ILE A 114 0.06 13.05 -2.41
N GLN A 115 -0.56 12.31 -1.49
CA GLN A 115 -1.99 12.09 -1.46
C GLN A 115 -2.45 11.78 -0.04
N GLU A 116 -3.64 12.26 0.30
CA GLU A 116 -4.35 11.99 1.56
C GLU A 116 -5.84 11.78 1.25
N GLN A 117 -6.44 10.72 1.79
CA GLN A 117 -7.87 10.49 1.76
C GLN A 117 -8.30 10.13 3.17
N ASN A 118 -9.09 11.01 3.77
CA ASN A 118 -9.60 10.90 5.14
C ASN A 118 -11.03 10.36 5.11
N TYR A 119 -11.94 11.09 5.78
CA TYR A 119 -13.37 10.90 5.71
C TYR A 119 -13.97 11.91 4.72
N VAL A 120 -14.47 11.41 3.59
CA VAL A 120 -15.05 12.24 2.51
C VAL A 120 -16.38 11.61 2.10
N ASP A 121 -17.40 12.45 1.89
CA ASP A 121 -18.74 12.02 1.47
C ASP A 121 -19.34 10.90 2.33
N GLY A 122 -19.14 11.00 3.65
CA GLY A 122 -19.70 10.06 4.62
C GLY A 122 -18.96 8.71 4.70
N LYS A 123 -17.74 8.62 4.16
CA LYS A 123 -16.97 7.37 4.11
C LYS A 123 -15.51 7.59 4.45
N TRP A 124 -14.95 6.67 5.24
CA TRP A 124 -13.50 6.53 5.40
C TRP A 124 -12.86 5.91 4.16
N ALA A 125 -11.54 6.07 4.02
CA ALA A 125 -10.78 5.51 2.91
C ALA A 125 -10.91 3.98 2.81
N ASN A 126 -10.91 3.28 3.94
CA ASN A 126 -11.08 1.82 3.95
C ASN A 126 -12.42 1.38 3.34
N GLU A 127 -13.49 2.16 3.52
CA GLU A 127 -14.82 1.86 2.96
C GLU A 127 -14.85 2.11 1.44
N VAL A 128 -14.17 3.15 0.98
CA VAL A 128 -13.97 3.41 -0.46
C VAL A 128 -13.20 2.25 -1.09
N MET A 129 -12.14 1.78 -0.42
CA MET A 129 -11.35 0.63 -0.88
C MET A 129 -12.13 -0.67 -0.84
N LEU A 130 -12.92 -0.91 0.20
CA LEU A 130 -13.77 -2.10 0.33
C LEU A 130 -14.75 -2.19 -0.85
N ALA A 131 -15.37 -1.07 -1.23
CA ALA A 131 -16.24 -0.99 -2.40
C ALA A 131 -15.50 -1.21 -3.73
N ASN A 132 -14.18 -1.02 -3.75
CA ASN A 132 -13.32 -1.16 -4.92
C ASN A 132 -12.36 -2.36 -4.81
N ALA A 133 -12.77 -3.44 -4.14
CA ALA A 133 -11.99 -4.68 -4.00
C ALA A 133 -10.56 -4.47 -3.44
N GLY A 134 -10.44 -3.60 -2.44
CA GLY A 134 -9.18 -3.25 -1.77
C GLY A 134 -8.33 -2.22 -2.52
N LYS A 135 -8.83 -1.64 -3.61
CA LYS A 135 -8.04 -0.77 -4.49
C LYS A 135 -8.25 0.71 -4.24
N PHE A 136 -7.16 1.46 -4.33
CA PHE A 136 -7.16 2.92 -4.27
C PHE A 136 -6.25 3.50 -5.34
N SER A 137 -6.74 4.50 -6.09
CA SER A 137 -6.01 5.14 -7.19
C SER A 137 -5.65 6.59 -6.86
N PHE A 138 -4.44 7.00 -7.20
CA PHE A 138 -3.94 8.37 -7.07
C PHE A 138 -2.92 8.70 -8.16
N LYS A 139 -2.52 9.97 -8.27
CA LYS A 139 -1.53 10.41 -9.27
C LYS A 139 -0.21 10.77 -8.61
N LEU A 140 0.90 10.43 -9.27
CA LEU A 140 2.21 11.01 -8.95
C LEU A 140 2.21 12.50 -9.32
N PRO A 141 2.84 13.38 -8.52
CA PRO A 141 2.97 14.78 -8.89
C PRO A 141 3.65 14.97 -10.25
N SER A 142 3.16 15.91 -11.06
CA SER A 142 3.64 16.10 -12.43
C SER A 142 5.04 16.71 -12.55
N ASN A 143 5.52 17.37 -11.50
CA ASN A 143 6.83 18.03 -11.48
C ASN A 143 7.87 17.28 -10.64
N LEU A 144 7.74 15.96 -10.48
CA LEU A 144 8.78 15.18 -9.81
C LEU A 144 10.10 15.26 -10.57
N ALA A 145 11.20 15.28 -9.83
CA ALA A 145 12.51 15.05 -10.40
C ALA A 145 12.65 13.60 -10.87
N SER A 146 13.49 13.40 -11.88
CA SER A 146 13.87 12.04 -12.28
C SER A 146 14.76 11.42 -11.20
N GLY A 147 14.56 10.13 -10.90
CA GLY A 147 15.38 9.43 -9.92
C GLY A 147 14.71 8.17 -9.38
N GLU A 148 15.40 7.48 -8.47
CA GLU A 148 14.80 6.38 -7.71
C GLU A 148 14.08 6.93 -6.47
N TYR A 149 12.97 6.31 -6.11
CA TYR A 149 12.10 6.74 -5.02
C TYR A 149 11.60 5.53 -4.24
N LEU A 150 11.35 5.73 -2.95
CA LEU A 150 10.41 4.90 -2.20
C LEU A 150 9.04 5.57 -2.23
N LEU A 151 8.01 4.79 -2.54
CA LEU A 151 6.61 5.18 -2.41
C LEU A 151 6.00 4.42 -1.25
N ARG A 152 5.65 5.15 -0.20
CA ARG A 152 4.99 4.63 1.00
C ARG A 152 3.49 4.78 0.84
N SER A 153 2.74 3.68 0.96
CA SER A 153 1.30 3.66 1.13
C SER A 153 1.01 3.26 2.58
N GLU A 154 0.16 4.02 3.26
CA GLU A 154 -0.19 3.82 4.67
C GLU A 154 -1.71 3.81 4.84
N MET A 155 -2.20 2.74 5.46
CA MET A 155 -3.52 2.68 6.06
C MET A 155 -3.38 2.86 7.57
N LEU A 156 -4.03 3.87 8.13
CA LEU A 156 -4.09 4.07 9.58
C LEU A 156 -5.46 3.61 10.08
N ALA A 157 -5.51 2.53 10.84
CA ALA A 157 -6.73 2.06 11.46
C ALA A 157 -6.91 2.69 12.84
N LEU A 158 -8.05 3.36 13.02
CA LEU A 158 -8.38 4.14 14.22
C LEU A 158 -9.29 3.40 15.21
N HIS A 159 -9.70 2.16 14.92
CA HIS A 159 -10.63 1.43 15.77
C HIS A 159 -10.16 1.23 17.23
N ALA A 160 -8.86 1.32 17.48
CA ALA A 160 -8.24 1.21 18.80
C ALA A 160 -7.50 2.50 19.22
N SER A 161 -7.70 3.62 18.51
CA SER A 161 -7.02 4.91 18.79
C SER A 161 -7.44 5.56 20.11
N GLN A 162 -8.44 5.02 20.80
CA GLN A 162 -8.90 5.53 22.09
C GLN A 162 -7.94 5.27 23.24
N THR A 163 -6.93 4.42 23.02
CA THR A 163 -5.83 4.16 23.93
C THR A 163 -4.54 4.71 23.32
N LEU A 164 -3.66 5.27 24.15
CA LEU A 164 -2.32 5.66 23.72
C LEU A 164 -1.62 4.44 23.09
N ASP A 165 -0.92 4.65 21.98
CA ASP A 165 -0.29 3.60 21.16
C ASP A 165 -1.25 2.55 20.57
N GLY A 166 -2.57 2.76 20.65
CA GLY A 166 -3.56 1.83 20.11
C GLY A 166 -3.86 2.01 18.63
N ALA A 167 -3.45 3.13 18.03
CA ALA A 167 -3.60 3.36 16.60
C ALA A 167 -2.71 2.40 15.80
N GLN A 168 -3.26 1.83 14.72
CA GLN A 168 -2.61 0.75 13.98
C GLN A 168 -2.20 1.20 12.58
N PHE A 169 -0.89 1.24 12.33
CA PHE A 169 -0.32 1.64 11.05
C PHE A 169 0.01 0.40 10.21
N TYR A 170 -0.68 0.25 9.08
CA TYR A 170 -0.35 -0.74 8.06
C TYR A 170 0.38 -0.03 6.92
N ILE A 171 1.59 -0.47 6.62
CA ILE A 171 2.50 0.26 5.73
C ILE A 171 3.05 -0.69 4.68
N GLY A 172 3.07 -0.22 3.43
CA GLY A 172 3.75 -0.87 2.31
C GLY A 172 4.62 0.13 1.54
N CYS A 173 5.89 -0.21 1.33
CA CYS A 173 6.82 0.59 0.53
C CYS A 173 7.09 -0.05 -0.81
N MET A 174 6.84 0.67 -1.89
CA MET A 174 7.20 0.30 -3.26
C MET A 174 8.49 0.99 -3.69
N GLN A 175 9.24 0.37 -4.59
CA GLN A 175 10.46 0.94 -5.16
C GLN A 175 10.20 1.37 -6.59
N LEU A 176 10.33 2.67 -6.87
CA LEU A 176 10.06 3.24 -8.17
C LEU A 176 11.32 3.88 -8.77
N LYS A 177 11.45 3.81 -10.09
CA LYS A 177 12.33 4.67 -10.87
C LYS A 177 11.46 5.63 -11.68
N ILE A 178 11.38 6.87 -11.22
CA ILE A 178 10.51 7.89 -11.78
C ILE A 178 11.27 8.70 -12.82
N THR A 179 10.67 8.89 -14.00
CA THR A 179 11.10 9.89 -14.99
C THR A 179 10.20 11.11 -14.87
N GLY A 180 10.78 12.30 -14.73
CA GLY A 180 10.01 13.52 -14.55
C GLY A 180 10.78 14.79 -14.94
N PRO A 181 10.06 15.91 -15.10
CA PRO A 181 10.62 17.15 -15.66
C PRO A 181 11.53 17.92 -14.67
N GLY A 182 11.54 17.58 -13.38
CA GLY A 182 12.33 18.29 -12.37
C GLY A 182 11.50 19.27 -11.54
N GLY A 183 11.66 19.20 -10.22
CA GLY A 183 10.99 20.10 -9.28
C GLY A 183 11.27 19.75 -7.83
N ASN A 184 10.93 20.69 -6.95
CA ASN A 184 11.09 20.56 -5.50
C ASN A 184 9.70 20.42 -4.87
N CYS A 185 9.51 19.41 -4.03
CA CYS A 185 8.25 19.13 -3.36
C CYS A 185 8.33 19.54 -1.90
N SER A 186 7.35 20.32 -1.45
CA SER A 186 7.24 20.75 -0.06
C SER A 186 5.76 20.91 0.35
N PRO A 187 5.42 20.78 1.65
CA PRO A 187 6.33 20.53 2.78
C PRO A 187 6.90 19.10 2.83
N THR A 188 8.03 18.94 3.52
CA THR A 188 8.62 17.64 3.87
C THR A 188 8.42 17.33 5.35
N TYR A 189 8.58 16.06 5.73
CA TYR A 189 8.50 15.58 7.11
C TYR A 189 9.37 14.35 7.32
N LYS A 190 9.77 14.08 8.57
CA LYS A 190 10.66 12.97 8.91
C LYS A 190 9.90 11.76 9.46
N LEU A 191 10.24 10.57 8.99
CA LEU A 191 9.78 9.31 9.57
C LEU A 191 10.98 8.43 9.97
N PRO A 192 11.06 7.99 11.25
CA PRO A 192 10.29 8.47 12.39
C PRO A 192 10.55 9.95 12.72
N GLY A 193 9.69 10.54 13.56
CA GLY A 193 9.88 11.87 14.15
C GLY A 193 8.71 12.85 13.98
N ALA A 194 8.03 12.82 12.83
CA ALA A 194 6.89 13.69 12.57
C ALA A 194 5.62 13.26 13.30
N TYR A 195 5.44 11.95 13.53
CA TYR A 195 4.30 11.40 14.24
C TYR A 195 4.60 11.32 15.73
N LYS A 196 3.62 11.67 16.55
CA LYS A 196 3.66 11.48 18.01
C LYS A 196 2.47 10.65 18.43
N ALA A 197 2.68 9.69 19.32
CA ALA A 197 1.61 8.86 19.85
C ALA A 197 0.47 9.68 20.46
N THR A 198 0.77 10.88 20.95
CA THR A 198 -0.18 11.83 21.55
C THR A 198 -0.83 12.80 20.55
N ASP A 199 -0.52 12.73 19.26
CA ASP A 199 -1.18 13.61 18.29
C ASP A 199 -2.68 13.27 18.24
N ASN A 200 -3.55 14.28 18.25
CA ASN A 200 -5.01 14.08 18.33
C ASN A 200 -5.62 13.38 17.10
N ASN A 201 -4.84 13.13 16.05
CA ASN A 201 -5.21 12.35 14.86
C ASN A 201 -4.56 10.96 14.81
N ILE A 202 -3.82 10.60 15.88
CA ILE A 202 -3.29 9.27 16.16
C ILE A 202 -3.97 8.72 17.41
N TYR A 203 -3.92 9.45 18.52
CA TYR A 203 -4.69 9.18 19.73
C TYR A 203 -6.01 9.97 19.70
N VAL A 204 -7.07 9.28 19.26
CA VAL A 204 -8.43 9.82 19.19
C VAL A 204 -9.25 9.16 20.30
N SER A 205 -9.22 9.77 21.49
CA SER A 205 -9.83 9.22 22.71
C SER A 205 -11.35 9.04 22.61
N ASP A 206 -12.02 9.86 21.80
CA ASP A 206 -13.46 9.92 21.61
C ASP A 206 -13.92 9.27 20.30
N PHE A 207 -13.07 8.47 19.63
CA PHE A 207 -13.34 7.91 18.30
C PHE A 207 -14.74 7.28 18.13
N TYR A 208 -15.25 6.58 19.15
CA TYR A 208 -16.62 6.01 19.15
C TYR A 208 -17.65 6.80 19.97
N TYR A 209 -17.24 7.87 20.63
CA TYR A 209 -18.04 8.60 21.62
C TYR A 209 -18.08 10.11 21.34
N GLY A 210 -18.56 10.48 20.15
CA GLY A 210 -18.80 11.87 19.77
C GLY A 210 -17.75 12.49 18.85
N PHE A 211 -16.75 11.71 18.41
CA PHE A 211 -15.84 12.11 17.36
C PHE A 211 -16.59 12.48 16.08
N VAL A 212 -16.14 13.53 15.39
CA VAL A 212 -16.72 14.05 14.14
C VAL A 212 -15.73 13.79 12.99
N PRO A 213 -15.90 12.69 12.22
CA PRO A 213 -14.96 12.29 11.18
C PRO A 213 -14.64 13.34 10.12
N GLU A 214 -15.58 14.23 9.83
CA GLU A 214 -15.45 15.32 8.86
C GLU A 214 -14.35 16.33 9.23
N THR A 215 -13.95 16.37 10.50
CA THR A 215 -12.86 17.24 11.00
C THR A 215 -11.49 16.58 10.95
N TYR A 216 -11.42 15.30 10.60
CA TYR A 216 -10.19 14.52 10.64
C TYR A 216 -9.21 14.89 9.52
N SER A 217 -7.93 15.02 9.87
CA SER A 217 -6.82 15.02 8.93
C SER A 217 -5.76 14.04 9.36
N ALA A 218 -5.25 13.25 8.41
CA ALA A 218 -4.26 12.23 8.68
C ALA A 218 -2.94 12.84 9.20
N PRO A 219 -2.16 12.10 10.00
CA PRO A 219 -0.90 12.59 10.57
C PRO A 219 0.11 13.10 9.53
N GLY A 220 0.97 14.01 9.97
CA GLY A 220 1.98 14.66 9.13
C GLY A 220 1.48 15.94 8.45
N PRO A 221 2.30 16.54 7.57
CA PRO A 221 1.98 17.83 6.98
C PRO A 221 0.88 17.70 5.90
N ALA A 222 0.45 18.83 5.36
CA ALA A 222 -0.40 18.86 4.16
C ALA A 222 0.27 18.15 2.97
N VAL A 223 -0.54 17.76 1.98
CA VAL A 223 -0.06 17.22 0.69
C VAL A 223 0.90 18.23 0.05
N ALA A 224 2.08 17.76 -0.31
CA ALA A 224 3.15 18.54 -0.88
C ALA A 224 2.81 19.01 -2.30
N THR A 225 3.19 20.25 -2.58
CA THR A 225 3.18 20.80 -3.94
C THR A 225 4.58 20.65 -4.52
N CYS A 226 4.67 19.97 -5.67
CA CYS A 226 5.90 19.90 -6.44
C CYS A 226 5.91 21.07 -7.44
N VAL A 227 6.69 22.11 -7.12
CA VAL A 227 6.90 23.22 -8.04
C VAL A 227 7.99 22.84 -9.02
N GLY A 228 7.68 22.98 -10.31
CA GLY A 228 8.68 22.78 -11.36
C GLY A 228 9.90 23.63 -11.06
N GLY A 229 11.08 23.03 -11.17
CA GLY A 229 12.30 23.82 -11.14
C GLY A 229 12.19 24.78 -12.31
N GLY A 230 11.96 26.06 -12.03
CA GLY A 230 11.90 27.08 -13.06
C GLY A 230 13.15 26.90 -13.89
N GLY A 231 12.99 26.30 -15.07
CA GLY A 231 14.10 26.17 -15.99
C GLY A 231 14.61 27.60 -16.10
N GLN A 232 15.89 27.79 -15.82
CA GLN A 232 16.57 28.78 -16.60
C GLN A 232 16.31 28.35 -18.03
N GLN A 233 15.31 28.97 -18.67
CA GLN A 233 15.40 29.23 -20.08
C GLN A 233 16.79 29.80 -20.22
N THR A 234 17.69 29.00 -20.77
CA THR A 234 18.83 29.57 -21.46
C THR A 234 18.19 30.43 -22.51
N THR A 235 18.02 31.72 -22.21
CA THR A 235 17.55 32.72 -23.13
C THR A 235 18.58 32.70 -24.24
N LEU A 236 18.32 31.93 -25.29
CA LEU A 236 18.98 32.09 -26.56
C LEU A 236 18.70 33.55 -26.93
N ALA A 237 19.72 34.37 -26.78
CA ALA A 237 19.71 35.78 -27.14
C ALA A 237 19.19 35.85 -28.58
N THR A 238 17.94 36.28 -28.72
CA THR A 238 17.33 36.54 -30.02
C THR A 238 17.91 37.87 -30.48
N THR A 239 18.99 37.80 -31.24
CA THR A 239 19.51 38.97 -31.95
C THR A 239 18.45 39.40 -32.95
N THR A 240 17.81 40.53 -32.67
CA THR A 240 16.81 41.18 -33.52
C THR A 240 17.44 41.47 -34.88
N ARG A 241 17.03 40.75 -35.92
CA ARG A 241 17.27 41.15 -37.31
C ARG A 241 15.93 41.35 -38.00
N ALA A 242 15.67 42.60 -38.35
CA ALA A 242 14.54 43.02 -39.16
C ALA A 242 14.50 42.23 -40.48
N ALA A 243 13.31 41.76 -40.84
CA ALA A 243 13.05 41.14 -42.14
C ALA A 243 11.96 41.94 -42.87
N THR A 244 12.41 42.61 -43.93
CA THR A 244 11.64 43.29 -44.95
C THR A 244 10.79 42.30 -45.75
N THR A 245 9.60 42.76 -46.12
CA THR A 245 8.64 42.21 -47.09
C THR A 245 9.26 41.77 -48.41
N THR A 246 8.75 40.71 -49.04
CA THR A 246 8.04 40.73 -50.36
C THR A 246 7.81 39.33 -50.97
N ALA A 247 6.55 39.10 -51.35
CA ALA A 247 5.92 38.31 -52.43
C ALA A 247 6.40 36.90 -52.87
N THR A 248 5.45 35.96 -52.74
CA THR A 248 4.78 35.14 -53.77
C THR A 248 5.54 34.65 -55.01
N THR A 249 5.56 33.32 -55.20
CA THR A 249 5.42 32.68 -56.54
C THR A 249 4.92 31.24 -56.41
N THR A 250 4.30 30.77 -57.49
CA THR A 250 3.34 29.68 -57.67
C THR A 250 3.92 28.29 -57.99
N ARG A 251 3.23 27.25 -57.47
CA ARG A 251 2.79 25.97 -58.09
C ARG A 251 3.75 25.09 -58.92
N ALA A 252 3.85 23.80 -58.53
CA ALA A 252 3.63 22.57 -59.34
C ALA A 252 3.75 21.35 -58.39
N SER A 253 2.71 20.57 -58.07
CA SER A 253 2.14 19.40 -58.76
C SER A 253 3.14 18.37 -59.30
N SER A 254 3.20 17.20 -58.67
CA SER A 254 3.48 15.92 -59.33
C SER A 254 2.79 14.77 -58.58
N THR A 255 2.45 13.75 -59.37
CA THR A 255 1.40 12.75 -59.19
C THR A 255 1.97 11.40 -58.75
N THR A 256 1.14 10.65 -58.01
CA THR A 256 0.96 9.17 -58.00
C THR A 256 2.18 8.27 -57.81
N THR A 257 2.13 7.36 -56.82
CA THR A 257 2.19 5.89 -57.05
C THR A 257 1.61 5.16 -55.84
N THR A 258 0.53 4.43 -56.09
CA THR A 258 -0.10 3.47 -55.18
C THR A 258 0.73 2.19 -55.17
N VAL A 259 1.20 1.75 -54.00
CA VAL A 259 1.74 0.38 -53.84
C VAL A 259 0.91 -0.36 -52.81
N ARG A 260 0.16 -1.31 -53.33
CA ARG A 260 -0.65 -2.29 -52.63
C ARG A 260 0.24 -3.51 -52.43
N THR A 261 0.59 -3.85 -51.20
CA THR A 261 1.34 -5.08 -50.90
C THR A 261 0.55 -5.96 -49.97
N THR A 262 0.42 -7.20 -50.41
CA THR A 262 -0.40 -8.29 -49.92
C THR A 262 0.11 -8.91 -48.62
N THR A 263 -0.84 -9.20 -47.74
CA THR A 263 -0.75 -10.06 -46.56
C THR A 263 -0.26 -11.46 -46.91
N PRO A 264 0.58 -12.08 -46.06
CA PRO A 264 0.56 -13.53 -45.89
C PRO A 264 0.08 -13.90 -44.48
N ALA A 265 -0.84 -14.87 -44.45
CA ALA A 265 -1.38 -15.50 -43.25
C ALA A 265 -0.30 -16.25 -42.48
N ALA A 266 -0.26 -16.06 -41.16
CA ALA A 266 0.57 -16.83 -40.25
C ALA A 266 -0.18 -18.09 -39.81
N THR A 267 0.37 -19.24 -40.19
CA THR A 267 -0.01 -20.59 -39.76
C THR A 267 0.40 -20.84 -38.31
N THR A 268 -0.56 -21.21 -37.49
CA THR A 268 -0.38 -21.75 -36.13
C THR A 268 0.00 -23.23 -36.17
N PRO A 269 0.98 -23.67 -35.37
CA PRO A 269 1.02 -25.03 -34.84
C PRO A 269 0.54 -25.02 -33.38
N ALA A 270 -0.49 -25.83 -33.11
CA ALA A 270 -0.97 -26.13 -31.77
C ALA A 270 0.03 -27.04 -31.05
N THR A 271 0.46 -26.63 -29.85
CA THR A 271 1.27 -27.47 -28.95
C THR A 271 0.39 -27.95 -27.80
N THR A 272 0.25 -29.26 -27.72
CA THR A 272 -0.46 -30.03 -26.69
C THR A 272 0.14 -29.79 -25.29
N PRO A 273 -0.65 -29.58 -24.22
CA PRO A 273 -0.16 -29.71 -22.86
C PRO A 273 -0.12 -31.19 -22.47
N ALA A 274 1.07 -31.72 -22.18
CA ALA A 274 1.23 -33.02 -21.54
C ALA A 274 0.82 -32.91 -20.06
N THR A 275 -0.21 -33.67 -19.67
CA THR A 275 -0.63 -33.86 -18.28
C THR A 275 0.36 -34.78 -17.58
N THR A 276 1.26 -34.22 -16.77
CA THR A 276 2.08 -35.03 -15.85
C THR A 276 1.37 -35.13 -14.51
N VAL A 277 0.70 -36.24 -14.28
CA VAL A 277 0.16 -36.64 -12.97
C VAL A 277 1.35 -36.93 -12.06
N ARG A 278 1.58 -36.09 -11.03
CA ARG A 278 2.57 -36.36 -9.99
C ARG A 278 1.87 -36.96 -8.77
N THR A 279 2.17 -38.22 -8.54
CA THR A 279 1.81 -39.05 -7.38
C THR A 279 2.23 -38.38 -6.08
N SER A 280 1.28 -38.20 -5.15
CA SER A 280 1.51 -37.77 -3.78
C SER A 280 1.94 -38.97 -2.93
N THR A 281 3.22 -39.02 -2.56
CA THR A 281 3.72 -39.94 -1.54
C THR A 281 3.49 -39.33 -0.16
N THR A 282 2.54 -39.90 0.58
CA THR A 282 2.32 -39.69 2.01
C THR A 282 3.47 -40.29 2.82
N THR A 283 4.36 -39.44 3.33
CA THR A 283 5.28 -39.81 4.41
C THR A 283 4.74 -39.25 5.73
N THR A 284 4.12 -40.13 6.50
CA THR A 284 3.85 -39.97 7.93
C THR A 284 5.17 -39.81 8.69
N ARG A 285 5.41 -38.65 9.28
CA ARG A 285 6.47 -38.44 10.27
C ARG A 285 5.85 -38.15 11.62
N ALA A 286 6.19 -39.00 12.57
CA ALA A 286 5.75 -39.00 13.95
C ALA A 286 6.03 -37.66 14.65
N ALA A 287 5.03 -37.16 15.38
CA ALA A 287 5.15 -36.05 16.30
C ALA A 287 5.91 -36.51 17.56
N THR A 288 7.11 -35.99 17.75
CA THR A 288 7.83 -36.09 19.02
C THR A 288 7.17 -35.16 20.04
N THR A 289 6.56 -35.79 21.03
CA THR A 289 6.07 -35.20 22.27
C THR A 289 7.21 -34.55 23.07
N SER A 290 7.09 -33.26 23.34
CA SER A 290 7.84 -32.59 24.41
C SER A 290 6.83 -31.92 25.34
N ALA A 291 6.47 -32.64 26.40
CA ALA A 291 5.82 -32.06 27.56
C ALA A 291 6.85 -31.23 28.34
N SER A 292 6.53 -29.97 28.63
CA SER A 292 7.19 -29.19 29.68
C SER A 292 6.15 -28.69 30.66
N SER A 293 6.02 -29.43 31.75
CA SER A 293 5.46 -29.01 33.02
C SER A 293 6.22 -27.82 33.60
N GLY A 294 5.51 -26.79 34.08
CA GLY A 294 6.02 -26.00 35.22
C GLY A 294 5.76 -24.49 35.25
N THR A 295 5.37 -23.83 34.17
CA THR A 295 5.12 -22.39 34.17
C THR A 295 3.90 -22.11 33.32
N GLY A 296 2.92 -21.39 33.88
CA GLY A 296 1.74 -20.95 33.12
C GLY A 296 2.13 -20.15 31.88
N ALA A 297 1.18 -19.91 30.98
CA ALA A 297 1.38 -19.07 29.82
C ALA A 297 1.89 -17.67 30.26
N PRO A 298 2.85 -17.06 29.53
CA PRO A 298 3.35 -15.73 29.87
C PRO A 298 2.22 -14.70 29.81
N LEU A 299 2.42 -13.51 30.39
CA LEU A 299 1.47 -12.40 30.24
C LEU A 299 1.26 -12.16 28.72
N TYR A 300 0.01 -12.02 28.31
CA TYR A 300 -0.47 -11.98 26.93
C TYR A 300 -0.36 -13.30 26.13
N GLY A 301 0.06 -14.40 26.74
CA GLY A 301 0.08 -15.73 26.15
C GLY A 301 -1.29 -16.42 26.17
N GLN A 302 -1.50 -17.36 25.25
CA GLN A 302 -2.72 -18.18 25.20
C GLN A 302 -2.78 -19.15 26.39
N CYS A 303 -3.89 -19.13 27.11
CA CYS A 303 -4.14 -19.95 28.30
C CYS A 303 -5.42 -20.79 28.18
N GLY A 304 -6.04 -20.88 27.00
CA GLY A 304 -7.25 -21.65 26.78
C GLY A 304 -7.80 -21.52 25.37
N GLY A 305 -8.85 -22.31 25.09
CA GLY A 305 -9.47 -22.40 23.77
C GLY A 305 -9.69 -23.85 23.33
N GLN A 306 -10.71 -24.10 22.53
CA GLN A 306 -10.99 -25.42 21.97
C GLN A 306 -9.82 -25.86 21.08
N GLY A 307 -9.30 -27.07 21.35
CA GLY A 307 -8.12 -27.62 20.67
C GLY A 307 -6.76 -27.11 21.19
N TRP A 308 -6.73 -26.22 22.19
CA TRP A 308 -5.48 -25.78 22.82
C TRP A 308 -4.88 -26.89 23.69
N THR A 309 -3.62 -27.24 23.43
CA THR A 309 -2.87 -28.26 24.20
C THR A 309 -1.75 -27.66 25.05
N GLY A 310 -1.66 -26.33 25.14
CA GLY A 310 -0.66 -25.62 25.93
C GLY A 310 -1.12 -25.33 27.36
N PRO A 311 -0.41 -24.44 28.09
CA PRO A 311 -0.75 -24.11 29.48
C PRO A 311 -2.17 -23.57 29.61
N THR A 312 -2.88 -23.96 30.67
CA THR A 312 -4.24 -23.48 30.99
C THR A 312 -4.29 -22.49 32.15
N THR A 313 -3.12 -22.13 32.67
CA THR A 313 -2.92 -21.16 33.75
C THR A 313 -1.92 -20.11 33.30
N CYS A 314 -1.93 -18.94 33.94
CA CYS A 314 -1.05 -17.83 33.61
C CYS A 314 0.14 -17.77 34.59
N ALA A 315 1.35 -17.56 34.07
CA ALA A 315 2.52 -17.27 34.88
C ALA A 315 2.41 -15.90 35.57
N SER A 316 1.69 -14.96 34.94
CA SER A 316 1.29 -13.67 35.50
C SER A 316 -0.07 -13.26 34.92
N GLY A 317 -0.91 -12.63 35.73
CA GLY A 317 -2.29 -12.27 35.36
C GLY A 317 -3.30 -13.40 35.56
N THR A 318 -4.51 -13.22 35.01
CA THR A 318 -5.59 -14.21 35.04
C THR A 318 -5.90 -14.65 33.61
N CYS A 319 -6.22 -15.94 33.43
CA CYS A 319 -6.68 -16.41 32.13
C CYS A 319 -8.08 -15.84 31.84
N LYS A 320 -8.16 -14.89 30.92
CA LYS A 320 -9.40 -14.26 30.51
C LYS A 320 -9.93 -14.94 29.25
N TYR A 321 -11.15 -15.45 29.35
CA TYR A 321 -11.89 -15.97 28.21
C TYR A 321 -12.10 -14.85 27.19
N SER A 322 -11.71 -15.11 25.93
CA SER A 322 -11.98 -14.19 24.81
C SER A 322 -13.04 -14.79 23.91
N ASN A 323 -12.84 -16.03 23.47
CA ASN A 323 -13.81 -16.78 22.68
C ASN A 323 -13.59 -18.30 22.83
N GLU A 324 -14.44 -19.10 22.17
CA GLU A 324 -14.44 -20.57 22.26
C GLU A 324 -13.08 -21.19 21.91
N TRP A 325 -12.29 -20.56 21.04
CA TRP A 325 -11.01 -21.05 20.54
C TRP A 325 -9.80 -20.38 21.19
N TYR A 326 -10.01 -19.36 22.03
CA TYR A 326 -8.93 -18.54 22.56
C TYR A 326 -9.24 -17.90 23.92
N SER A 327 -8.31 -18.04 24.86
CA SER A 327 -8.26 -17.32 26.14
C SER A 327 -6.84 -16.84 26.37
N GLN A 328 -6.66 -15.66 26.99
CA GLN A 328 -5.36 -14.99 27.12
C GLN A 328 -5.06 -14.59 28.56
N CYS A 329 -3.78 -14.63 28.94
CA CYS A 329 -3.31 -14.08 30.22
C CYS A 329 -3.28 -12.56 30.21
N LEU A 330 -4.04 -11.92 31.10
CA LEU A 330 -4.10 -10.46 31.31
C LEU A 330 -3.98 -10.11 32.79
#